data_AF-A0A257EK07-F1
#
_entry.id   AF-A0A257EK07-F1
#
_cell.length_a   1.000
_cell.length_b   1.000
_cell.length_c   1.000
_cell.angle_alpha   90.00
_cell.angle_beta   90.00
_cell.angle_gamma   90.00
#
_symmetry.space_group_name_H-M   'P 1'
#
loop_
_entity.id
_entity.type
_entity.pdbx_description
1 polymer ?
#
loop_
_entity_poly.entity_id
_entity_poly.type
_entity_poly.pdbx_seq_one_letter_code
_entity_poly.pdbx_strand_id
1 'polypeptide(L)' 'MNHSHEKPINVLIVDQPFDADGNETPFGRRWGGERFTLTPEHLAALQAGKSIAVDVMSEYAVFLKLGEGV' A
#
# COMPACT_ATOMS: atom_id res chain seq x y z
N MET A 1 28.03 -2.35 14.46
CA MET A 1 26.86 -1.49 14.19
C MET A 1 25.66 -2.41 14.25
N ASN A 2 24.84 -2.31 15.30
CA ASN A 2 23.65 -3.13 15.45
C ASN A 2 22.60 -2.64 14.47
N HIS A 3 22.45 -3.32 13.33
CA HIS A 3 21.27 -3.16 12.50
C HIS A 3 20.13 -3.91 13.19
N SER A 4 19.37 -3.19 14.01
CA SER A 4 18.02 -3.60 14.38
C SER A 4 17.24 -3.80 13.07
N HIS A 5 17.02 -5.06 12.68
CA HIS A 5 16.18 -5.42 11.53
C HIS A 5 14.70 -5.25 11.92
N GLU A 6 14.32 -4.05 12.34
CA GLU A 6 12.92 -3.75 12.50
C GLU A 6 12.31 -3.72 11.10
N LYS A 7 11.34 -4.60 10.86
CA LYS A 7 10.71 -4.74 9.55
C LYS A 7 10.12 -3.38 9.18
N PRO A 8 10.53 -2.75 8.07
CA PRO A 8 10.01 -1.44 7.71
C PRO A 8 8.50 -1.51 7.56
N ILE A 9 7.81 -0.57 8.22
CA ILE A 9 6.37 -0.42 8.09
C ILE A 9 6.08 -0.06 6.64
N ASN A 10 5.40 -0.95 5.93
CA ASN A 10 5.07 -0.79 4.51
C ASN A 10 3.57 -0.60 4.26
N VAL A 11 2.76 -0.57 5.32
CA VAL A 11 1.32 -0.33 5.28
C VAL A 11 0.95 0.59 6.44
N LEU A 12 0.27 1.70 6.15
CA LEU A 12 -0.24 2.65 7.14
C LEU A 12 -1.69 3.03 6.76
N ILE A 13 -2.56 3.13 7.77
CA ILE A 13 -3.88 3.74 7.60
C ILE A 13 -3.69 5.26 7.70
N VAL A 14 -4.16 5.99 6.71
CA VAL A 14 -4.09 7.46 6.64
C VAL A 14 -5.48 8.02 6.30
N ASP A 15 -5.77 9.22 6.79
CA ASP A 15 -7.08 9.85 6.53
C ASP A 15 -7.23 10.31 5.07
N GLN A 16 -6.13 10.72 4.42
CA GLN A 16 -6.07 11.16 3.02
C GLN A 16 -4.75 10.71 2.36
N PRO A 17 -4.71 10.53 1.03
CA PRO A 17 -3.46 10.32 0.32
C PRO A 17 -2.51 11.50 0.50
N PHE A 18 -1.23 11.23 0.75
CA PHE A 18 -0.18 12.25 0.74
C PHE A 18 0.32 12.52 -0.69
N ASP A 19 0.95 13.67 -0.89
CA ASP A 19 1.60 14.04 -2.14
C ASP A 19 3.04 13.51 -2.18
N ALA A 20 3.37 12.77 -3.23
CA ALA A 20 4.62 12.05 -3.37
C ALA A 20 5.53 12.66 -4.46
N ASP A 21 5.61 13.98 -4.53
CA ASP A 21 6.43 14.73 -5.50
C ASP A 21 7.68 15.34 -4.84
N GLY A 22 8.57 14.47 -4.35
CA GLY A 22 9.80 14.87 -3.65
C GLY A 22 9.61 15.26 -2.18
N ASN A 23 8.37 15.23 -1.68
CA ASN A 23 8.03 15.56 -0.30
C ASN A 23 8.46 14.47 0.69
N GLU A 24 8.61 14.86 1.96
CA GLU A 24 8.73 13.92 3.07
C GLU A 24 7.38 13.25 3.35
N THR A 25 7.37 11.92 3.42
CA THR A 25 6.16 11.11 3.67
C THR A 25 6.38 10.22 4.90
N PRO A 26 5.34 9.57 5.44
CA PRO A 26 5.50 8.59 6.51
C PRO A 26 6.45 7.43 6.18
N PHE A 27 6.72 7.18 4.89
CA PHE A 27 7.67 6.17 4.43
C PHE A 27 9.05 6.75 4.03
N GLY A 28 9.32 8.02 4.41
CA GLY A 28 10.46 8.80 3.96
C GLY A 28 10.18 9.57 2.66
N ARG A 29 11.21 10.15 2.04
CA ARG A 29 11.04 10.92 0.79
C ARG A 29 10.58 10.02 -0.37
N ARG A 30 9.61 10.49 -1.16
CA ARG A 30 9.06 9.77 -2.33
C ARG A 30 8.92 10.69 -3.54
N TRP A 31 9.05 10.10 -4.73
CA TRP A 31 9.03 10.80 -6.02
C TRP A 31 7.87 10.35 -6.94
N GLY A 32 7.06 9.39 -6.46
CA GLY A 32 5.87 8.93 -7.15
C GLY A 32 4.90 8.29 -6.17
N GLY A 33 3.61 8.38 -6.47
CA GLY A 33 2.54 7.79 -5.68
C GLY A 33 1.26 7.71 -6.51
N GLU A 34 0.82 6.49 -6.79
CA GLU A 34 -0.41 6.25 -7.54
C GLU A 34 -1.58 5.99 -6.59
N ARG A 35 -2.77 6.43 -6.99
CA ARG A 35 -4.00 6.33 -6.18
C ARG A 35 -4.96 5.37 -6.86
N PHE A 36 -5.33 4.32 -6.14
CA PHE A 36 -6.32 3.36 -6.60
C PHE A 36 -7.54 3.40 -5.68
N THR A 37 -8.73 3.43 -6.28
CA THR A 37 -10.00 3.37 -5.54
C THR A 37 -10.54 1.95 -5.59
N LEU A 38 -10.73 1.35 -4.41
CA LEU A 38 -11.42 0.07 -4.32
C LEU A 38 -12.93 0.28 -4.39
N THR A 39 -13.62 -0.56 -5.16
CA THR A 39 -15.08 -0.59 -5.23
C THR A 39 -15.63 -1.55 -4.18
N PRO A 40 -16.95 -1.54 -3.92
CA PRO A 40 -17.58 -2.55 -3.06
C PRO A 40 -17.34 -3.99 -3.53
N GLU A 41 -17.22 -4.23 -4.84
CA GLU A 41 -16.89 -5.55 -5.40
C GLU A 41 -15.47 -6.00 -5.00
N HIS A 42 -14.49 -5.09 -5.07
CA HIS A 42 -13.13 -5.40 -4.63
C HIS A 42 -13.09 -5.73 -3.13
N LEU A 43 -13.86 -4.99 -2.32
CA LEU A 43 -13.97 -5.28 -0.89
C LEU A 43 -14.59 -6.66 -0.63
N ALA A 44 -15.67 -7.01 -1.32
CA ALA A 44 -16.30 -8.32 -1.21
C ALA A 44 -15.35 -9.46 -1.63
N ALA A 45 -14.54 -9.25 -2.68
CA ALA A 45 -13.53 -10.22 -3.10
C ALA A 45 -12.45 -10.44 -2.03
N LEU A 46 -11.98 -9.36 -1.38
CA LEU A 46 -11.03 -9.43 -0.26
C LEU A 46 -11.64 -10.19 0.93
N GLN A 47 -12.89 -9.89 1.30
CA GLN A 47 -13.63 -10.60 2.37
C GLN A 47 -13.85 -12.08 2.05
N ALA A 48 -13.99 -12.45 0.78
CA ALA A 48 -14.09 -13.82 0.32
C ALA A 48 -12.72 -14.54 0.22
N GLY A 49 -11.63 -13.92 0.70
CA GLY A 49 -10.30 -14.52 0.74
C GLY A 49 -9.53 -14.45 -0.59
N LYS A 50 -10.04 -13.72 -1.58
CA LYS A 50 -9.34 -13.46 -2.84
C LYS A 50 -8.32 -12.32 -2.66
N SER A 51 -7.45 -12.14 -3.66
CA SER A 51 -6.53 -11.02 -3.72
C SER A 51 -6.96 -10.02 -4.81
N ILE A 52 -6.64 -8.75 -4.62
CA ILE A 52 -6.75 -7.71 -5.65
C ILE A 52 -5.35 -7.44 -6.20
N ALA A 53 -5.21 -7.49 -7.52
CA ALA A 53 -4.00 -7.08 -8.21
C ALA A 53 -4.11 -5.62 -8.63
N VAL A 54 -3.04 -4.87 -8.43
CA VAL A 54 -2.92 -3.46 -8.79
C VAL A 54 -1.71 -3.34 -9.71
N ASP A 55 -1.94 -2.97 -10.97
CA ASP A 55 -0.87 -2.65 -11.91
C ASP A 55 -0.39 -1.23 -11.64
N VAL A 56 0.88 -1.06 -11.25
CA VAL A 56 1.46 0.25 -10.96
C VAL A 56 2.29 0.67 -12.16
N MET A 57 1.75 1.62 -12.93
CA MET A 57 2.38 2.17 -14.14
C MET A 57 2.89 1.12 -15.15
N SER A 58 2.34 -0.09 -15.17
CA SER A 58 2.86 -1.22 -15.97
C SER A 58 4.34 -1.57 -15.69
N GLU A 59 4.89 -1.14 -14.55
CA GLU A 59 6.25 -1.47 -14.13
C GLU A 59 6.27 -2.67 -13.16
N TYR A 60 5.32 -2.71 -12.24
CA TYR A 60 5.19 -3.81 -11.27
C TYR A 60 3.75 -3.95 -10.77
N ALA A 61 3.43 -5.15 -10.27
CA ALA A 61 2.13 -5.45 -9.69
C ALA A 61 2.20 -5.49 -8.15
N VAL A 62 1.24 -4.85 -7.49
CA VAL A 62 0.99 -4.96 -6.05
C VAL A 62 -0.22 -5.86 -5.82
N PHE A 63 -0.12 -6.78 -4.86
CA PHE A 63 -1.23 -7.65 -4.49
C PHE A 63 -1.73 -7.29 -3.10
N LEU A 64 -3.00 -6.87 -3.02
CA LEU A 64 -3.69 -6.63 -1.76
C LEU A 64 -4.45 -7.89 -1.36
N LYS A 65 -4.30 -8.29 -0.10
CA LYS A 65 -5.04 -9.39 0.51
C LYS A 65 -5.55 -8.92 1.87
N LEU A 66 -6.76 -9.33 2.23
CA LEU A 66 -7.26 -9.09 3.57
C LEU A 66 -6.36 -9.86 4.56
N GLY A 67 -5.67 -9.11 5.41
CA GLY A 67 -4.90 -9.70 6.50
C GLY A 67 -5.81 -10.22 7.59
N GLU A 68 -5.36 -11.25 8.30
CA GLU A 68 -5.88 -11.55 9.62
C GLU A 68 -5.40 -10.39 10.49
N GLY A 69 -6.30 -9.47 10.88
CA GLY A 69 -5.94 -8.30 11.67
C GLY A 69 -5.06 -8.71 12.86
N VAL A 70 -4.00 -7.93 13.11
CA VAL A 70 -3.14 -8.13 14.29
C VAL A 70 -3.81 -7.51 15.51
#